data_AF-A0AAE1HIH4-F1
#
_entry.id   AF-A0AAE1HIH4-F1
#
_cell.length_a   1.000
_cell.length_b   1.000
_cell.length_c   1.000
_cell.angle_alpha   90.00
_cell.angle_beta   90.00
_cell.angle_gamma   90.00
#
_symmetry.space_group_name_H-M   'P 1'
#
loop_
_entity.id
_entity.type
_entity.pdbx_description
1 polymer ?
#
loop_
_entity_poly.entity_id
_entity_poly.type
_entity_poly.pdbx_seq_one_letter_code
_entity_poly.pdbx_strand_id
1 'polypeptide(L)'
;MDFEDERKQKLLELQNFIKKSTDQLNAVLDSLGWTRDVLLQKGNDIVSCPLNPEHRMPQRSLERHLEKCSLHHEGYQSDEEFLSASEFSSCPSVVIDNQTLNRILKRPSSIADLDDT
;
A
#
# COMPACT_ATOMS: atom_id res chain seq x y z
N MET A 1 2.55 41.64 36.69
CA MET A 1 2.66 41.38 35.24
C MET A 1 1.43 40.55 34.90
N ASP A 2 0.48 41.12 34.15
CA ASP A 2 -0.85 40.55 34.00
C ASP A 2 -0.81 39.29 33.13
N PHE A 3 -1.13 38.15 33.73
CA PHE A 3 -1.21 36.83 33.07
C PHE A 3 -2.11 36.84 31.83
N GLU A 4 -3.09 37.75 31.80
CA GLU A 4 -4.03 37.88 30.70
C GLU A 4 -3.38 38.48 29.44
N ASP A 5 -2.42 39.38 29.61
CA ASP A 5 -1.66 39.97 28.50
C ASP A 5 -0.65 38.98 27.94
N GLU A 6 0.02 38.20 28.79
CA GLU A 6 0.93 37.14 28.34
C GLU A 6 0.19 36.06 27.52
N ARG A 7 -1.02 35.70 27.95
CA ARG A 7 -1.87 34.75 27.21
C ARG A 7 -2.29 35.30 25.84
N LYS A 8 -2.70 36.57 25.77
CA LYS A 8 -3.07 37.23 24.51
C LYS A 8 -1.87 37.30 23.56
N GLN A 9 -0.68 37.63 24.09
CA GLN A 9 0.56 37.70 23.31
C GLN A 9 0.89 36.35 22.67
N LYS A 10 0.86 35.26 23.45
CA LYS A 10 1.14 33.91 22.92
C LYS A 10 0.14 33.46 21.87
N LEU A 11 -1.14 33.80 22.02
CA LEU A 11 -2.15 33.52 20.99
C LEU A 11 -1.85 34.26 19.68
N LEU A 12 -1.42 35.52 19.78
CA LEU A 12 -1.06 36.35 18.64
C LEU A 12 0.19 35.82 17.92
N GLU A 13 1.18 35.36 18.67
CA GLU A 13 2.37 34.69 18.14
C GLU A 13 2.02 33.39 17.40
N LEU A 14 1.18 32.53 18.00
CA LEU A 14 0.71 31.30 17.36
C LEU A 14 -0.05 31.59 16.07
N GLN A 15 -0.94 32.59 16.08
CA GLN A 15 -1.72 32.96 14.90
C GLN A 15 -0.82 33.50 13.77
N ASN A 16 0.17 34.34 14.11
CA ASN A 16 1.15 34.83 13.15
C ASN A 16 2.03 33.71 12.60
N PHE A 17 2.42 32.75 13.44
CA PHE A 17 3.19 31.59 13.00
C PHE A 17 2.40 30.72 12.01
N ILE A 18 1.13 30.43 12.32
CA ILE A 18 0.24 29.67 11.44
C ILE A 18 0.08 30.40 10.11
N LYS A 19 -0.18 31.71 10.14
CA LYS A 19 -0.33 32.53 8.93
C LYS A 19 0.93 32.50 8.07
N LYS A 20 2.09 32.78 8.67
CA LYS A 20 3.38 32.77 7.96
C LYS A 20 3.67 31.41 7.31
N SER A 21 3.41 30.32 8.04
CA SER A 21 3.59 28.96 7.53
C SER A 21 2.63 28.67 6.36
N THR A 22 1.39 29.12 6.48
CA THR A 22 0.35 28.97 5.44
C THR A 22 0.73 29.73 4.16
N ASP A 23 1.23 30.95 4.31
CA ASP A 23 1.65 31.81 3.19
C ASP A 23 2.87 31.21 2.48
N GLN A 24 3.83 30.64 3.23
CA GLN A 24 4.98 29.94 2.66
C GLN A 24 4.55 28.71 1.85
N LEU A 25 3.63 27.90 2.39
CA LEU A 25 3.09 26.75 1.67
C LEU A 25 2.38 27.20 0.39
N ASN A 26 1.56 28.24 0.45
CA ASN A 26 0.88 28.77 -0.73
C ASN A 26 1.85 29.27 -1.79
N ALA A 27 2.89 30.01 -1.40
CA ALA A 27 3.91 30.48 -2.35
C ALA A 27 4.62 29.32 -3.08
N VAL A 28 4.92 28.23 -2.37
CA VAL A 28 5.49 27.02 -2.99
C VAL A 28 4.48 26.38 -3.93
N LEU A 29 3.22 26.24 -3.52
CA LEU A 29 2.17 25.66 -4.36
C LEU A 29 1.94 26.49 -5.64
N ASP A 30 1.89 27.81 -5.52
CA ASP A 30 1.77 28.75 -6.64
C ASP A 30 2.94 28.61 -7.61
N SER A 31 4.17 28.44 -7.09
CA SER A 31 5.36 28.21 -7.93
C SER A 31 5.28 26.92 -8.75
N LEU A 32 4.56 25.92 -8.24
CA LEU A 32 4.31 24.64 -8.91
C LEU A 32 3.06 24.66 -9.80
N GLY A 33 2.33 25.77 -9.83
CA GLY A 33 1.03 25.88 -10.51
C GLY A 33 -0.06 25.00 -9.88
N TRP A 34 0.07 24.67 -8.59
CA TRP A 34 -0.87 23.82 -7.87
C TRP A 34 -1.76 24.67 -6.97
N THR A 35 -3.05 24.33 -6.91
CA THR A 35 -3.97 24.93 -5.94
C THR A 35 -4.23 23.95 -4.78
N ARG A 36 -4.45 24.50 -3.59
CA ARG A 36 -4.73 23.71 -2.38
C ARG A 36 -5.95 22.80 -2.57
N ASP A 37 -6.99 23.27 -3.25
CA ASP A 37 -8.21 22.52 -3.50
C ASP A 37 -7.98 21.25 -4.32
N VAL A 38 -7.03 21.29 -5.28
CA VAL A 38 -6.67 20.12 -6.09
C VAL A 38 -5.94 19.07 -5.27
N LEU A 39 -5.15 19.49 -4.28
CA LEU A 39 -4.47 18.57 -3.36
C LEU A 39 -5.43 17.96 -2.35
N LEU A 40 -6.36 18.76 -1.81
CA LEU A 40 -7.35 18.29 -0.86
C LEU A 40 -8.37 17.34 -1.52
N GLN A 41 -8.77 17.59 -2.77
CA GLN A 41 -9.63 16.66 -3.50
C GLN A 41 -8.94 15.31 -3.77
N LYS A 42 -7.65 15.31 -4.12
CA LYS A 42 -6.90 14.05 -4.37
C LYS A 42 -6.68 13.21 -3.10
N GLY A 43 -6.70 13.82 -1.92
CA GLY A 43 -6.51 13.12 -0.65
C GLY A 43 -7.73 12.33 -0.16
N ASN A 44 -8.93 12.66 -0.66
CA ASN A 44 -10.19 12.06 -0.19
C ASN A 44 -10.43 10.64 -0.72
N ASP A 45 -9.68 10.22 -1.74
CA ASP A 45 -9.82 8.89 -2.34
C ASP A 45 -8.90 7.85 -1.67
N ILE A 46 -8.33 8.11 -0.50
CA ILE A 46 -7.48 7.12 0.18
C ILE A 46 -8.36 6.08 0.87
N VAL A 47 -8.19 4.82 0.48
CA VAL A 47 -8.87 3.66 1.04
C VAL A 47 -7.87 2.69 1.66
N SER A 48 -8.34 1.91 2.64
CA SER A 48 -7.57 0.81 3.23
C SER A 48 -7.75 -0.47 2.42
N CYS A 49 -6.71 -1.30 2.37
CA CYS A 49 -6.81 -2.63 1.75
C CYS A 49 -7.65 -3.58 2.62
N PRO A 50 -8.57 -4.37 2.05
CA PRO A 50 -9.35 -5.37 2.77
C PRO A 50 -8.52 -6.60 3.22
N LEU A 51 -7.38 -6.87 2.58
CA LEU A 51 -6.48 -7.98 2.95
C LEU A 51 -5.49 -7.60 4.05
N ASN A 52 -5.15 -6.31 4.15
CA ASN A 52 -4.28 -5.78 5.20
C ASN A 52 -4.67 -4.33 5.55
N PRO A 53 -5.24 -4.07 6.75
CA PRO A 53 -5.72 -2.74 7.13
C PRO A 53 -4.62 -1.67 7.26
N GLU A 54 -3.36 -2.08 7.38
CA GLU A 54 -2.20 -1.16 7.45
C GLU A 54 -1.86 -0.56 6.08
N HIS A 55 -2.31 -1.18 4.98
CA HIS A 55 -2.08 -0.65 3.64
C HIS A 55 -3.11 0.42 3.30
N ARG A 56 -2.63 1.59 2.89
CA ARG A 56 -3.45 2.71 2.41
C ARG A 56 -3.02 3.14 1.01
N MET A 57 -3.99 3.37 0.13
CA MET A 57 -3.74 3.74 -1.26
C MET A 57 -4.91 4.54 -1.85
N PRO A 58 -4.70 5.25 -2.97
CA PRO A 58 -5.80 5.81 -3.74
C PRO A 58 -6.77 4.73 -4.23
N GLN A 59 -8.07 5.00 -4.20
CA GLN A 59 -9.15 4.10 -4.62
C GLN A 59 -8.96 3.60 -6.05
N ARG A 60 -8.51 4.48 -6.96
CA ARG A 60 -8.18 4.14 -8.35
C ARG A 60 -7.11 3.05 -8.51
N SER A 61 -6.29 2.82 -7.48
CA SER A 61 -5.22 1.81 -7.49
C SER A 61 -5.54 0.59 -6.63
N LEU A 62 -6.71 0.54 -5.99
CA LEU A 62 -7.09 -0.56 -5.10
C LEU A 62 -7.13 -1.90 -5.85
N GLU A 63 -7.73 -1.96 -7.03
CA GLU A 63 -7.86 -3.20 -7.81
C GLU A 63 -6.49 -3.80 -8.16
N ARG A 64 -5.60 -3.00 -8.77
CA ARG A 64 -4.22 -3.41 -9.06
C ARG A 64 -3.43 -3.76 -7.79
N HIS A 65 -3.71 -3.11 -6.67
CA HIS A 65 -3.09 -3.47 -5.39
C HIS A 65 -3.57 -4.83 -4.90
N LEU A 66 -4.86 -5.13 -5.01
CA LEU A 66 -5.44 -6.40 -4.55
C LEU A 66 -4.82 -7.60 -5.28
N GLU A 67 -4.58 -7.49 -6.59
CA GLU A 67 -3.89 -8.53 -7.36
C GLU A 67 -2.52 -8.87 -6.78
N LYS A 68 -1.73 -7.85 -6.41
CA LYS A 68 -0.39 -8.06 -5.84
C LYS A 68 -0.45 -8.46 -4.37
N CYS A 69 -1.38 -7.88 -3.62
CA CYS A 69 -1.52 -8.10 -2.19
C CYS A 69 -2.04 -9.50 -1.88
N SER A 70 -2.92 -10.06 -2.73
CA SER A 70 -3.38 -11.45 -2.58
C SER A 70 -2.22 -12.43 -2.80
N LEU A 71 -1.41 -12.22 -3.83
CA LEU A 71 -0.24 -13.03 -4.10
C LEU A 71 0.77 -12.96 -2.96
N HIS A 72 1.05 -11.75 -2.46
CA HIS A 72 1.94 -11.58 -1.32
C HIS A 72 1.40 -12.22 -0.04
N HIS A 73 0.08 -12.16 0.17
CA HIS A 73 -0.58 -12.84 1.30
C HIS A 73 -0.40 -14.36 1.24
N GLU A 74 -0.39 -14.95 0.04
CA GLU A 74 -0.13 -16.37 -0.22
C GLU A 74 1.38 -16.71 -0.23
N GLY A 75 2.27 -15.72 -0.01
CA GLY A 75 3.71 -15.91 0.11
C GLY A 75 4.52 -15.73 -1.18
N TYR A 76 3.89 -15.35 -2.29
CA TYR A 76 4.60 -15.06 -3.54
C TYR A 76 5.31 -13.70 -3.48
N GLN A 77 6.51 -13.62 -4.06
CA GLN A 77 7.21 -12.34 -4.19
C GLN A 77 6.68 -11.51 -5.37
N SER A 78 6.86 -10.18 -5.29
CA SER A 78 6.32 -9.24 -6.28
C SER A 78 7.01 -9.29 -7.65
N ASP A 79 8.15 -9.96 -7.72
CA ASP A 79 9.00 -10.19 -8.90
C ASP A 79 8.82 -11.57 -9.52
N GLU A 80 7.96 -12.42 -8.96
CA GLU A 80 7.67 -13.73 -9.54
C GLU A 80 6.84 -13.59 -10.82
N GLU A 81 7.41 -14.09 -11.92
CA GLU A 81 6.77 -14.09 -13.23
C GLU A 81 5.92 -15.37 -13.37
N PHE A 82 4.59 -15.21 -13.34
CA PHE A 82 3.69 -16.34 -13.56
C PHE A 82 3.85 -16.86 -14.98
N LEU A 83 4.24 -18.12 -15.10
CA LEU A 83 4.27 -18.80 -16.39
C LEU A 83 2.85 -18.83 -16.97
N SER A 84 2.75 -18.51 -18.26
CA SER A 84 1.48 -18.61 -18.99
C SER A 84 0.95 -20.05 -18.90
N ALA A 85 -0.37 -20.19 -18.78
CA ALA A 85 -1.00 -21.50 -18.89
C ALA A 85 -0.57 -22.13 -20.23
N SER A 86 0.00 -23.32 -20.16
CA SER A 86 0.58 -24.01 -21.31
C SER A 86 -0.44 -24.14 -22.45
N GLU A 87 -0.10 -23.62 -23.63
CA GLU A 87 -0.94 -23.69 -24.84
C GLU A 87 -0.92 -25.07 -25.53
N PHE A 88 -0.30 -26.09 -24.92
CA PHE A 88 -0.18 -27.44 -25.46
C PHE A 88 -1.52 -28.19 -25.48
N SER A 89 -2.45 -27.72 -26.32
CA SER A 89 -3.74 -28.36 -26.62
C SER A 89 -3.61 -29.54 -27.60
N SER A 90 -2.44 -29.72 -28.24
CA SER A 90 -2.19 -30.76 -29.25
C SER A 90 -1.20 -31.86 -28.82
N CYS A 91 -0.68 -31.83 -27.60
CA CYS A 91 0.21 -32.87 -27.06
C CYS A 91 -0.57 -33.80 -26.12
N PRO A 92 -0.19 -35.09 -25.98
CA PRO A 92 -0.75 -35.93 -24.93
C PRO A 92 -0.42 -35.31 -23.57
N SER A 93 -1.44 -34.78 -22.89
CA SER A 93 -1.31 -34.13 -21.59
C SER A 93 -1.62 -35.10 -20.46
N VAL A 94 -0.86 -35.00 -19.38
CA VAL A 94 -1.17 -35.70 -18.13
C VAL A 94 -2.13 -34.83 -17.34
N VAL A 95 -3.38 -35.27 -17.22
CA VAL A 95 -4.38 -34.60 -16.39
C VAL A 95 -4.22 -35.10 -14.95
N ILE A 96 -3.81 -34.20 -14.06
CA ILE A 96 -3.76 -34.47 -12.63
C ILE A 96 -5.09 -34.02 -12.03
N ASP A 97 -5.80 -34.93 -11.35
CA ASP A 97 -7.04 -34.57 -10.69
C ASP A 97 -6.79 -33.67 -9.47
N ASN A 98 -7.79 -32.87 -9.09
CA ASN A 98 -7.67 -31.92 -7.99
C ASN A 98 -7.32 -32.59 -6.65
N GLN A 99 -7.72 -33.84 -6.39
CA GLN A 99 -7.37 -34.52 -5.14
C GLN A 99 -5.88 -34.88 -5.13
N THR A 100 -5.37 -35.43 -6.23
CA THR A 100 -3.94 -35.73 -6.39
C THR A 100 -3.08 -34.47 -6.33
N LEU A 101 -3.49 -33.40 -7.02
CA LEU A 101 -2.81 -32.10 -6.98
C LEU A 101 -2.72 -31.57 -5.55
N ASN A 102 -3.85 -31.52 -4.83
CA ASN A 102 -3.87 -31.05 -3.45
C ASN A 102 -3.01 -31.92 -2.52
N ARG A 103 -2.93 -33.23 -2.73
CA ARG A 103 -2.04 -34.11 -1.96
C ARG A 103 -0.56 -33.82 -2.21
N ILE A 104 -0.19 -33.46 -3.44
CA ILE A 104 1.18 -33.08 -3.80
C ILE A 104 1.54 -31.74 -3.17
N LEU A 105 0.68 -30.72 -3.35
CA LEU A 105 0.91 -29.36 -2.87
C LEU A 105 0.89 -29.23 -1.34
N LYS A 106 0.12 -30.06 -0.65
CA LYS A 106 0.01 -30.03 0.82
C LYS A 106 1.10 -30.83 1.55
N ARG A 107 2.13 -31.32 0.86
CA ARG A 107 3.27 -31.96 1.55
C ARG A 107 3.97 -30.90 2.42
N PRO A 108 4.10 -31.11 3.74
CA PRO A 108 4.84 -30.19 4.58
C PRO A 108 6.34 -30.24 4.24
N SER A 109 6.97 -29.08 4.23
CA SER A 109 8.42 -28.90 4.18
C SER A 109 9.05 -29.46 5.45
N SER A 110 9.17 -30.77 5.57
CA SER A 110 10.11 -31.40 6.51
C SER A 110 11.33 -31.88 5.74
N ILE A 111 12.19 -30.93 5.40
CA ILE A 111 13.64 -31.18 5.36
C ILE A 111 14.18 -30.42 6.57
N ALA A 112 14.02 -31.03 7.73
CA ALA A 112 14.82 -30.74 8.91
C ALA A 112 15.65 -32.01 9.17
N ASP A 113 16.94 -31.79 9.42
CA ASP A 113 17.89 -32.69 10.07
C ASP A 113 18.52 -33.81 9.22
N LEU A 114 19.57 -33.47 8.48
CA LEU A 114 20.78 -34.29 8.39
C LEU A 114 22.00 -33.37 8.47
N ASP A 115 22.33 -32.98 9.69
CA ASP A 115 23.69 -32.60 10.07
C ASP A 115 24.11 -33.49 11.25
N ASP A 116 25.36 -33.95 11.19
CA ASP A 116 26.16 -34.60 12.24
C ASP A 116 25.87 -36.08 12.62
N THR A 117 26.65 -37.02 12.06
CA THR A 117 27.57 -37.93 12.79
C THR A 117 28.59 -38.54 11.83
#